data_AF-A0A931R0D9-F1
#
_entry.id   AF-A0A931R0D9-F1
#
_cell.length_a   1.000
_cell.length_b   1.000
_cell.length_c   1.000
_cell.angle_alpha   90.00
_cell.angle_beta   90.00
_cell.angle_gamma   90.00
#
_symmetry.space_group_name_H-M   'P 1'
#
loop_
_entity.id
_entity.type
_entity.pdbx_description
1 polymer ?
#
loop_
_entity_poly.entity_id
_entity_poly.type
_entity_poly.pdbx_seq_one_letter_code
_entity_poly.pdbx_strand_id
1 'polypeptide(L)'
;GDKNQVSVWAEMLMPESAKVLASYDHPFFGNYPAITRNEYGKGALTYEGTFLSDELQKRVLIDVLKMARLTGPDQELPEAVTVKHALGNSGKNLHIYFNFSSDAQKIAYPYGDGTDLLADRSVRKGQTVTLQPWDLAIVEER
;
A
#
# COMPACT_ATOMS: atom_id res chain seq x y z
N GLY A 1 8.98 -12.15 14.60
CA GLY A 1 7.79 -12.56 15.36
C GLY A 1 7.11 -13.66 14.60
N ASP A 2 6.35 -14.50 15.28
CA ASP A 2 5.97 -15.86 14.82
C ASP A 2 5.14 -15.92 13.52
N LYS A 3 4.59 -14.79 13.08
CA LYS A 3 3.86 -14.65 11.80
C LYS A 3 4.77 -14.34 10.61
N ASN A 4 6.02 -13.94 10.85
CA ASN A 4 6.97 -13.62 9.78
C ASN A 4 7.75 -14.88 9.45
N GLN A 5 7.54 -15.40 8.25
CA GLN A 5 8.21 -16.60 7.77
C GLN A 5 9.14 -16.27 6.60
N VAL A 6 10.23 -17.00 6.55
CA VAL A 6 11.21 -17.06 5.46
C VAL A 6 10.76 -18.17 4.54
N SER A 7 10.73 -17.92 3.23
CA SER A 7 10.34 -18.95 2.26
C SER A 7 11.09 -18.81 0.95
N VAL A 8 11.02 -19.85 0.11
CA VAL A 8 11.59 -19.93 -1.25
C VAL A 8 13.14 -19.90 -1.32
N TRP A 9 13.80 -18.89 -0.75
CA TRP A 9 15.26 -18.79 -0.65
C TRP A 9 15.68 -18.00 0.59
N ALA A 10 16.96 -18.07 0.98
CA ALA A 10 17.55 -17.24 2.02
C ALA A 10 19.02 -16.91 1.67
N GLU A 11 19.34 -15.63 1.61
CA GLU A 11 20.69 -15.15 1.31
C GLU A 11 21.47 -14.79 2.57
N MET A 12 22.79 -14.98 2.50
CA MET A 12 23.76 -14.60 3.54
C MET A 12 24.27 -13.19 3.26
N LEU A 13 23.46 -12.19 3.60
CA LEU A 13 23.82 -10.79 3.33
C LEU A 13 25.02 -10.35 4.19
N MET A 14 25.98 -9.67 3.57
CA MET A 14 27.17 -9.15 4.24
C MET A 14 27.19 -7.62 4.09
N PRO A 15 26.45 -6.87 4.94
CA PRO A 15 26.36 -5.42 4.78
C PRO A 15 27.70 -4.75 5.11
N GLU A 16 28.18 -3.88 4.22
CA GLU A 16 29.33 -3.00 4.48
C GLU A 16 28.88 -1.68 5.12
N SER A 17 28.01 -0.93 4.44
CA SER A 17 27.44 0.34 4.92
C SER A 17 25.95 0.27 5.22
N ALA A 18 25.28 -0.83 4.84
CA ALA A 18 23.84 -0.94 4.96
C ALA A 18 23.40 -1.17 6.41
N LYS A 19 22.35 -0.48 6.83
CA LYS A 19 21.67 -0.72 8.10
C LYS A 19 20.88 -2.03 8.04
N VAL A 20 21.00 -2.87 9.06
CA VAL A 20 20.14 -4.04 9.22
C VAL A 20 18.75 -3.63 9.70
N LEU A 21 17.71 -4.08 9.00
CA LEU A 21 16.31 -3.86 9.36
C LEU A 21 15.67 -5.09 10.00
N ALA A 22 16.02 -6.29 9.53
CA ALA A 22 15.57 -7.56 10.08
C ALA A 22 16.65 -8.63 9.88
N SER A 23 16.72 -9.59 10.81
CA SER A 23 17.62 -10.75 10.75
C SER A 23 16.83 -12.04 10.83
N TYR A 24 17.41 -13.12 10.31
CA TYR A 24 16.79 -14.44 10.40
C TYR A 24 16.72 -14.92 11.86
N ASP A 25 15.63 -15.57 12.23
CA ASP A 25 15.53 -16.31 13.49
C ASP A 25 15.83 -17.79 13.21
N HIS A 26 17.12 -18.12 13.12
CA HIS A 26 17.58 -19.47 12.80
C HIS A 26 19.00 -19.70 13.35
N PRO A 27 19.34 -20.88 13.91
CA PRO A 27 20.64 -21.13 14.52
C PRO A 27 21.84 -20.86 13.60
N PHE A 28 21.70 -21.14 12.30
CA PHE A 28 22.75 -20.88 11.30
C PHE A 28 22.61 -19.51 10.62
N PHE A 29 21.40 -19.16 10.18
CA PHE A 29 21.18 -17.98 9.33
C PHE A 29 21.07 -16.70 10.15
N GLY A 30 20.83 -16.77 11.47
CA GLY A 30 20.74 -15.59 12.33
C GLY A 30 22.01 -14.75 12.41
N ASN A 31 23.14 -15.26 11.89
CA ASN A 31 24.36 -14.49 11.70
C ASN A 31 24.29 -13.50 10.53
N TYR A 32 23.27 -13.62 9.67
CA TYR A 32 23.09 -12.80 8.48
C TYR A 32 21.76 -12.02 8.57
N PRO A 33 21.72 -10.77 8.11
CA PRO A 33 20.47 -10.03 8.01
C PRO A 33 19.62 -10.57 6.85
N ALA A 34 18.30 -10.51 7.04
CA ALA A 34 17.31 -10.86 6.02
C ALA A 34 16.86 -9.63 5.22
N ILE A 35 16.85 -8.45 5.86
CA ILE A 35 16.47 -7.19 5.21
C ILE A 35 17.48 -6.12 5.61
N THR A 36 18.02 -5.42 4.63
CA THR A 36 18.96 -4.30 4.84
C THR A 36 18.47 -3.04 4.14
N ARG A 37 18.99 -1.89 4.57
CA ARG A 37 18.79 -0.62 3.90
C ARG A 37 20.06 0.19 3.84
N ASN A 38 20.44 0.60 2.65
CA ASN A 38 21.60 1.44 2.41
C ASN A 38 21.17 2.82 1.92
N GLU A 39 21.71 3.89 2.50
CA GLU A 39 21.55 5.25 1.98
C GLU A 39 22.69 5.54 1.01
N TYR A 40 22.36 6.12 -0.15
CA TYR A 40 23.36 6.49 -1.16
C TYR A 40 22.95 7.76 -1.89
N GLY A 41 23.80 8.78 -1.83
CA GLY A 41 23.51 10.10 -2.38
C GLY A 41 22.25 10.70 -1.74
N LYS A 42 21.21 10.94 -2.54
CA LYS A 42 19.92 11.51 -2.10
C LYS A 42 18.81 10.46 -1.93
N GLY A 43 19.14 9.17 -2.05
CA GLY A 43 18.18 8.08 -2.03
C GLY A 43 18.59 6.95 -1.09
N ALA A 44 17.77 5.89 -1.10
CA ALA A 44 18.04 4.68 -0.34
C ALA A 44 17.63 3.44 -1.14
N LEU A 45 18.30 2.33 -0.88
CA LEU A 45 17.96 0.99 -1.36
C LEU A 45 17.55 0.13 -0.17
N THR A 46 16.35 -0.43 -0.20
CA THR A 46 15.94 -1.52 0.71
C THR A 46 16.13 -2.83 -0.03
N TYR A 47 16.83 -3.77 0.58
CA TYR A 47 17.13 -5.07 -0.02
C TYR A 47 16.52 -6.19 0.83
N GLU A 48 15.79 -7.09 0.19
CA GLU A 48 15.14 -8.26 0.79
C GLU A 48 15.89 -9.52 0.34
N GLY A 49 16.64 -10.15 1.25
CA GLY A 49 17.46 -11.34 0.97
C GLY A 49 16.69 -12.66 0.99
N THR A 50 15.36 -12.60 1.03
CA THR A 50 14.47 -13.77 1.11
C THR A 50 13.05 -13.39 0.67
N PHE A 51 12.19 -14.38 0.41
CA PHE A 51 10.76 -14.14 0.26
C PHE A 51 10.11 -13.94 1.63
N LEU A 52 9.48 -12.76 1.81
CA LEU A 52 8.83 -12.37 3.05
C LEU A 52 7.37 -12.86 3.09
N SER A 53 6.85 -13.13 4.30
CA SER A 53 5.40 -13.25 4.52
C SER A 53 4.67 -11.97 4.08
N ASP A 54 3.44 -12.11 3.57
CA ASP A 54 2.61 -10.99 3.08
C ASP A 54 2.50 -9.82 4.07
N GLU A 55 2.33 -10.11 5.37
CA GLU A 55 2.24 -9.08 6.42
C GLU A 55 3.53 -8.26 6.52
N LEU A 56 4.69 -8.93 6.47
CA LEU A 56 5.99 -8.27 6.53
C LEU A 56 6.28 -7.52 5.22
N GLN A 57 5.97 -8.11 4.06
CA GLN A 57 6.12 -7.46 2.76
C GLN A 57 5.34 -6.15 2.71
N LYS A 58 4.07 -6.17 3.15
CA LYS A 58 3.21 -4.99 3.22
C LYS A 58 3.82 -3.91 4.12
N ARG A 59 4.38 -4.28 5.27
CA ARG A 59 5.03 -3.32 6.18
C ARG A 59 6.30 -2.71 5.59
N VAL A 60 7.14 -3.51 4.93
CA VAL A 60 8.35 -3.03 4.24
C VAL A 60 7.98 -2.04 3.14
N LEU A 61 6.98 -2.38 2.32
CA LEU A 61 6.52 -1.51 1.24
C LEU A 61 5.93 -0.19 1.77
N ILE A 62 5.09 -0.23 2.81
CA ILE A 62 4.53 0.98 3.44
C ILE A 62 5.64 1.87 4.00
N ASP A 63 6.66 1.29 4.64
CA ASP A 63 7.79 2.03 5.16
C ASP A 63 8.59 2.73 4.05
N VAL A 64 8.85 2.04 2.93
CA VAL A 64 9.49 2.63 1.74
C VAL A 64 8.64 3.76 1.15
N LEU A 65 7.32 3.58 1.04
CA LEU A 65 6.42 4.63 0.56
C LEU A 65 6.41 5.86 1.49
N LYS A 66 6.47 5.67 2.81
CA LYS A 66 6.57 6.77 3.78
C LYS A 66 7.86 7.55 3.62
N MET A 67 8.99 6.86 3.47
CA MET A 67 10.29 7.51 3.20
C MET A 67 10.26 8.33 1.92
N ALA A 68 9.63 7.80 0.87
CA ALA A 68 9.45 8.49 -0.41
C ALA A 68 8.38 9.60 -0.38
N ARG A 69 7.65 9.74 0.74
CA ARG A 69 6.51 10.66 0.89
C ARG A 69 5.39 10.40 -0.12
N LEU A 70 5.16 9.14 -0.43
CA LEU A 70 4.16 8.64 -1.39
C LEU A 70 2.95 7.98 -0.72
N THR A 71 2.82 8.09 0.61
CA THR A 71 1.62 7.64 1.32
C THR A 71 0.54 8.71 1.33
N GLY A 72 -0.71 8.28 1.23
CA GLY A 72 -1.90 9.11 1.33
C GLY A 72 -3.12 8.31 1.83
N PRO A 73 -4.33 8.87 1.70
CA PRO A 73 -5.55 8.24 2.21
C PRO A 73 -5.87 6.90 1.52
N ASP A 74 -5.33 6.67 0.32
CA ASP A 74 -5.47 5.43 -0.45
C ASP A 74 -4.99 4.20 0.32
N GLN A 75 -3.93 4.35 1.13
CA GLN A 75 -3.38 3.25 1.94
C GLN A 75 -4.23 2.94 3.19
N GLU A 76 -5.23 3.76 3.50
CA GLU A 76 -6.17 3.58 4.62
C GLU A 76 -7.48 2.89 4.18
N LEU A 77 -7.61 2.58 2.88
CA LEU A 77 -8.78 1.87 2.36
C LEU A 77 -8.88 0.45 2.92
N PRO A 78 -10.12 -0.10 3.02
CA PRO A 78 -10.30 -1.52 3.30
C PRO A 78 -9.52 -2.37 2.28
N GLU A 79 -8.99 -3.52 2.72
CA GLU A 79 -8.15 -4.38 1.88
C GLU A 79 -8.83 -4.85 0.59
N ALA A 80 -10.16 -5.02 0.64
CA ALA A 80 -10.97 -5.37 -0.52
C ALA A 80 -11.19 -4.22 -1.51
N VAL A 81 -10.87 -2.97 -1.14
CA VAL A 81 -11.14 -1.78 -1.95
C VAL A 81 -9.87 -1.29 -2.60
N THR A 82 -9.89 -1.16 -3.93
CA THR A 82 -8.83 -0.52 -4.70
C THR A 82 -9.32 0.80 -5.24
N VAL A 83 -8.51 1.85 -5.12
CA VAL A 83 -8.75 3.13 -5.80
C VAL A 83 -7.78 3.31 -6.97
N LYS A 84 -8.29 3.84 -8.08
CA LYS A 84 -7.48 4.32 -9.21
C LYS A 84 -7.84 5.77 -9.51
N HIS A 85 -6.82 6.55 -9.86
CA HIS A 85 -6.98 7.96 -10.20
C HIS A 85 -6.80 8.17 -11.70
N ALA A 86 -7.59 9.08 -12.26
CA ALA A 86 -7.47 9.52 -13.64
C ALA A 86 -7.82 11.00 -13.77
N LEU A 87 -7.52 11.57 -14.94
CA LEU A 87 -7.99 12.90 -15.32
C LEU A 87 -9.15 12.74 -16.31
N GLY A 88 -10.31 13.31 -16.00
CA GLY A 88 -11.46 13.32 -16.89
C GLY A 88 -11.25 14.23 -18.10
N ASN A 89 -12.07 14.08 -19.13
CA ASN A 89 -12.03 14.93 -20.33
C ASN A 89 -12.28 16.42 -20.01
N SER A 90 -12.95 16.68 -18.88
CA SER A 90 -13.19 18.01 -18.29
C SER A 90 -11.94 18.62 -17.63
N GLY A 91 -10.84 17.86 -17.51
CA GLY A 91 -9.65 18.24 -16.76
C GLY A 91 -9.79 18.06 -15.24
N LYS A 92 -10.86 17.42 -14.77
CA LYS A 92 -11.14 17.19 -13.35
C LYS A 92 -10.59 15.84 -12.89
N ASN A 93 -10.19 15.74 -11.63
CA ASN A 93 -9.72 14.48 -11.06
C ASN A 93 -10.88 13.48 -10.97
N LEU A 94 -10.61 12.23 -11.33
CA LEU A 94 -11.49 11.09 -11.18
C LEU A 94 -10.91 10.13 -10.14
N HIS A 95 -11.75 9.71 -9.20
CA HIS A 95 -11.44 8.70 -8.20
C HIS A 95 -12.34 7.49 -8.41
N ILE A 96 -11.75 6.38 -8.86
CA ILE A 96 -12.46 5.16 -9.23
C ILE A 96 -12.23 4.11 -8.15
N TYR A 97 -13.25 3.82 -7.36
CA TYR A 97 -13.20 2.82 -6.31
C TYR A 97 -13.81 1.52 -6.81
N PHE A 98 -13.09 0.41 -6.60
CA PHE A 98 -13.55 -0.94 -6.91
C PHE A 98 -13.65 -1.74 -5.61
N ASN A 99 -14.78 -2.41 -5.38
CA ASN A 99 -14.91 -3.40 -4.32
C ASN A 99 -14.67 -4.82 -4.88
N PHE A 100 -13.51 -5.40 -4.61
CA PHE A 100 -13.19 -6.79 -5.00
C PHE A 100 -13.57 -7.80 -3.92
N SER A 101 -14.78 -7.68 -3.37
CA SER A 101 -15.29 -8.64 -2.38
C SER A 101 -16.79 -8.87 -2.54
N SER A 102 -17.26 -9.94 -1.89
CA SER A 102 -18.69 -10.28 -1.81
C SER A 102 -19.41 -9.56 -0.67
N ASP A 103 -18.72 -8.72 0.09
CA ASP A 103 -19.27 -7.94 1.20
C ASP A 103 -19.40 -6.46 0.81
N ALA A 104 -20.39 -5.76 1.36
CA ALA A 104 -20.49 -4.32 1.19
C ALA A 104 -19.35 -3.61 1.94
N GLN A 105 -18.66 -2.69 1.27
CA GLN A 105 -17.56 -1.92 1.84
C GLN A 105 -17.96 -0.47 2.07
N LYS A 106 -17.45 0.12 3.14
CA LYS A 106 -17.66 1.54 3.47
C LYS A 106 -16.33 2.26 3.45
N ILE A 107 -16.26 3.36 2.72
CA ILE A 107 -15.09 4.21 2.62
C ILE A 107 -15.44 5.63 3.06
N ALA A 108 -14.54 6.30 3.76
CA ALA A 108 -14.62 7.75 3.98
C ALA A 108 -13.95 8.43 2.79
N TYR A 109 -14.71 9.15 1.96
CA TYR A 109 -14.18 9.77 0.76
C TYR A 109 -13.22 10.92 1.11
N PRO A 110 -11.92 10.84 0.78
CA PRO A 110 -10.90 11.74 1.35
C PRO A 110 -10.61 12.97 0.49
N TYR A 111 -11.11 13.03 -0.75
CA TYR A 111 -10.76 14.06 -1.73
C TYR A 111 -11.77 15.21 -1.77
N GLY A 112 -11.60 16.15 -2.70
CA GLY A 112 -12.47 17.32 -2.85
C GLY A 112 -13.90 16.94 -3.23
N ASP A 113 -14.87 17.79 -2.85
CA ASP A 113 -16.28 17.59 -3.16
C ASP A 113 -16.47 17.27 -4.65
N GLY A 114 -17.34 16.30 -4.93
CA GLY A 114 -17.48 15.72 -6.26
C GLY A 114 -18.88 15.21 -6.56
N THR A 115 -19.00 14.54 -7.69
CA THR A 115 -20.20 13.83 -8.12
C THR A 115 -19.85 12.38 -8.43
N ASP A 116 -20.59 11.45 -7.85
CA ASP A 116 -20.57 10.03 -8.23
C ASP A 116 -21.30 9.88 -9.57
N LEU A 117 -20.54 9.65 -10.63
CA LEU A 117 -21.02 9.66 -12.02
C LEU A 117 -21.95 8.48 -12.34
N LEU A 118 -21.92 7.40 -11.56
CA LEU A 118 -22.77 6.24 -11.79
C LEU A 118 -24.11 6.35 -11.06
N ALA A 119 -24.09 6.92 -9.86
CA ALA A 119 -25.29 7.10 -9.05
C ALA A 119 -25.93 8.50 -9.19
N ASP A 120 -25.31 9.38 -9.98
CA ASP A 120 -25.71 10.79 -10.19
C ASP A 120 -26.00 11.54 -8.87
N ARG A 121 -25.08 11.41 -7.90
CA ARG A 121 -25.22 12.02 -6.57
C ARG A 121 -23.99 12.82 -6.18
N SER A 122 -24.20 13.88 -5.42
CA SER A 122 -23.09 14.64 -4.82
C SER A 122 -22.39 13.82 -3.73
N VAL A 123 -21.06 13.87 -3.70
CA VAL A 123 -20.21 13.29 -2.66
C VAL A 123 -19.36 14.39 -2.05
N ARG A 124 -19.39 14.53 -0.72
CA ARG A 124 -18.59 15.51 0.00
C ARG A 124 -17.35 14.88 0.60
N LYS A 125 -16.30 15.69 0.79
CA LYS A 125 -15.13 15.27 1.57
C LYS A 125 -15.54 14.75 2.96
N GLY A 126 -15.03 13.60 3.34
CA GLY A 126 -15.35 12.89 4.59
C GLY A 126 -16.66 12.12 4.57
N GLN A 127 -17.49 12.23 3.51
CA GLN A 127 -18.73 11.48 3.40
C GLN A 127 -18.44 9.99 3.26
N THR A 128 -19.26 9.16 3.92
CA THR A 128 -19.22 7.72 3.72
C THR A 128 -19.82 7.34 2.37
N VAL A 129 -19.02 6.71 1.51
CA VAL A 129 -19.48 6.04 0.29
C VAL A 129 -19.57 4.55 0.59
N THR A 130 -20.72 3.95 0.25
CA THR A 130 -20.94 2.50 0.39
C THR A 130 -20.86 1.87 -1.00
N LEU A 131 -19.98 0.89 -1.16
CA LEU A 131 -19.84 0.06 -2.35
C LEU A 131 -20.51 -1.27 -2.08
N GLN A 132 -21.46 -1.69 -2.93
CA GLN A 132 -22.08 -3.01 -2.81
C GLN A 132 -21.08 -4.13 -3.19
N PRO A 133 -21.40 -5.41 -2.93
CA PRO A 133 -20.59 -6.53 -3.40
C PRO A 133 -20.26 -6.42 -4.89
N TRP A 134 -18.97 -6.49 -5.24
CA TRP A 134 -18.47 -6.38 -6.62
C TRP A 134 -18.77 -5.06 -7.35
N ASP A 135 -19.16 -4.02 -6.60
CA ASP A 135 -19.57 -2.72 -7.13
C ASP A 135 -18.38 -1.77 -7.35
N LEU A 136 -18.64 -0.67 -8.05
CA LEU A 136 -17.67 0.40 -8.24
C LEU A 136 -18.32 1.78 -8.18
N ALA A 137 -17.57 2.78 -7.73
CA ALA A 137 -17.98 4.18 -7.75
C ALA A 137 -16.95 5.04 -8.50
N ILE A 138 -17.41 5.99 -9.30
CA ILE A 138 -16.56 6.94 -10.02
C ILE A 138 -16.91 8.34 -9.54
N VAL A 139 -16.03 8.96 -8.75
CA VAL A 139 -16.25 10.33 -8.27
C VAL A 139 -15.40 11.30 -9.08
N GLU A 140 -16.03 12.24 -9.78
CA GLU A 140 -15.36 13.39 -10.40
C GLU A 140 -15.36 14.57 -9.43
N GLU A 141 -14.19 15.12 -9.10
CA GLU A 141 -14.07 16.32 -8.27
C GLU A 141 -14.67 17.56 -8.96
N ARG A 142 -15.20 18.50 -8.19
CA ARG A 142 -15.81 19.73 -8.71
C ARG A 142 -14.80 20.78 -9.13
#